data_AF-A0A9D6UTT9-F1
#
_entry.id   AF-A0A9D6UTT9-F1
#
_cell.length_a   1.000
_cell.length_b   1.000
_cell.length_c   1.000
_cell.angle_alpha   90.00
_cell.angle_beta   90.00
_cell.angle_gamma   90.00
#
_symmetry.space_group_name_H-M   'P 1'
#
loop_
_entity.id
_entity.type
_entity.pdbx_description
1 polymer ?
#
loop_
_entity_poly.entity_id
_entity_poly.type
_entity_poly.pdbx_seq_one_letter_code
_entity_poly.pdbx_strand_id
1 'polypeptide(L)'
;MRVAIVAALLLPFVVPAAEPRRPAGEAGKFDYYMLALSWSPAYCAGRPDNARDPQCAPGRRFSFVLHGLWPQYARPVRGAGWPQFCSPTADWGRRPWWSRAVRTT
;
A
#
# COMPACT_ATOMS: atom_id res chain seq x y z
N MET A 1 -29.42 43.46 43.87
CA MET A 1 -28.18 42.73 43.54
C MET A 1 -28.52 41.64 42.54
N ARG A 2 -28.11 41.77 41.26
CA ARG A 2 -28.35 40.75 40.23
C ARG A 2 -27.01 40.07 39.93
N VAL A 3 -26.85 38.82 40.35
CA VAL A 3 -25.68 38.00 40.05
C VAL A 3 -25.81 37.51 38.61
N ALA A 4 -24.95 38.01 37.71
CA ALA A 4 -24.87 37.50 36.35
C ALA A 4 -24.05 36.20 36.37
N ILE A 5 -24.71 35.07 36.15
CA ILE A 5 -24.06 33.77 35.97
C ILE A 5 -23.45 33.77 34.56
N VAL A 6 -22.12 33.94 34.46
CA VAL A 6 -21.39 33.72 33.22
C VAL A 6 -21.26 32.21 33.02
N ALA A 7 -22.18 31.63 32.24
CA ALA A 7 -22.08 30.25 31.80
C ALA A 7 -20.92 30.13 30.80
N ALA A 8 -19.73 29.78 31.30
CA ALA A 8 -18.60 29.43 30.47
C ALA A 8 -18.91 28.11 29.72
N LEU A 9 -19.23 28.22 28.43
CA LEU A 9 -19.39 27.08 27.53
C LEU A 9 -18.05 26.35 27.40
N LEU A 10 -17.89 25.26 28.16
CA LEU A 10 -16.80 24.29 28.00
C LEU A 10 -17.04 23.47 26.72
N LEU A 11 -16.59 23.99 25.57
CA LEU A 11 -16.48 23.19 24.37
C LEU A 11 -15.35 22.16 24.55
N PRO A 12 -15.62 20.84 24.49
CA PRO A 12 -14.56 19.85 24.57
C PRO A 12 -13.66 20.00 23.35
N PHE A 13 -12.37 20.24 23.60
CA PHE A 13 -11.34 20.25 22.58
C PHE A 13 -11.18 18.81 22.06
N VAL A 14 -11.82 18.49 20.94
CA VAL A 14 -11.64 17.20 20.28
C VAL A 14 -10.26 17.22 19.63
N VAL A 15 -9.28 16.61 20.30
CA VAL A 15 -7.96 16.37 19.69
C VAL A 15 -8.15 15.24 18.68
N PRO A 16 -7.94 15.46 17.37
CA PRO A 16 -7.98 14.37 16.41
C PRO A 16 -6.89 13.37 16.79
N ALA A 17 -7.29 12.11 17.01
CA ALA A 17 -6.33 11.05 17.24
C ALA A 17 -5.46 10.92 15.99
N ALA A 18 -4.15 11.17 16.14
CA ALA A 18 -3.21 10.87 15.09
C ALA A 18 -3.27 9.36 14.81
N GLU A 19 -3.56 8.97 13.57
CA GLU A 19 -3.54 7.56 13.19
C GLU A 19 -2.14 6.99 13.46
N PRO A 20 -2.03 5.78 14.03
CA PRO A 20 -0.74 5.14 14.20
C PRO A 20 -0.07 5.03 12.84
N ARG A 21 1.04 5.77 12.64
CA ARG A 21 1.86 5.60 11.45
C ARG A 21 2.33 4.16 11.44
N ARG A 22 1.87 3.38 10.45
CA ARG A 22 2.26 1.98 10.30
C ARG A 22 3.79 1.93 10.28
N PRO A 23 4.43 1.05 11.08
CA PRO A 23 5.88 0.97 11.13
C PRO A 23 6.41 0.68 9.73
N ALA A 24 7.33 1.53 9.26
CA ALA A 24 8.04 1.30 8.02
C ALA A 24 8.94 0.07 8.17
N GLY A 25 8.94 -0.80 7.16
CA GLY A 25 9.88 -1.91 7.08
C GLY A 25 11.29 -1.44 6.70
N GLU A 26 12.27 -2.33 6.85
CA GLU A 26 13.62 -2.12 6.34
C GLU A 26 13.74 -2.77 4.95
N ALA A 27 14.15 -2.00 3.94
CA ALA A 27 14.30 -2.51 2.58
C ALA A 27 15.37 -3.61 2.54
N GLY A 28 15.06 -4.73 1.87
CA GLY A 28 15.96 -5.87 1.78
C GLY A 28 15.99 -6.78 3.02
N LYS A 29 15.26 -6.47 4.09
CA LYS A 29 15.07 -7.35 5.24
C LYS A 29 13.71 -8.02 5.17
N PHE A 30 13.68 -9.27 4.72
CA PHE A 30 12.50 -10.13 4.64
C PHE A 30 12.94 -11.57 4.43
N ASP A 31 12.03 -12.52 4.62
CA ASP A 31 12.38 -13.96 4.61
C ASP A 31 12.09 -14.61 3.25
N TYR A 32 11.02 -14.20 2.58
CA TYR A 32 10.63 -14.77 1.29
C TYR A 32 9.82 -13.78 0.45
N TYR A 33 9.71 -14.09 -0.84
CA TYR A 33 8.77 -13.42 -1.73
C TYR A 33 7.48 -14.22 -1.86
N MET A 34 6.35 -13.54 -1.76
CA MET A 34 5.06 -14.05 -2.17
C MET A 34 4.73 -13.52 -3.56
N LEU A 35 4.53 -14.43 -4.52
CA LEU A 35 4.03 -14.11 -5.84
C LEU A 35 2.50 -14.20 -5.82
N ALA A 36 1.82 -13.06 -5.87
CA ALA A 36 0.37 -12.99 -5.94
C ALA A 36 -0.08 -12.91 -7.41
N LEU A 37 -0.92 -13.86 -7.83
CA LEU A 37 -1.52 -13.89 -9.16
C LEU A 37 -3.02 -13.69 -9.04
N SER A 38 -3.58 -12.79 -9.86
CA SER A 38 -5.03 -12.58 -9.95
C SER A 38 -5.60 -13.39 -11.10
N TRP A 39 -6.77 -13.99 -10.88
CA TRP A 39 -7.54 -14.61 -11.95
C TRP A 39 -8.34 -13.54 -12.71
N SER A 40 -7.85 -13.17 -13.90
CA SER A 40 -8.42 -12.07 -14.70
C SER A 40 -9.90 -12.26 -15.05
N PRO A 41 -10.41 -13.46 -15.41
CA PRO A 41 -11.82 -13.64 -15.69
C PRO A 41 -12.74 -13.33 -14.50
N ALA A 42 -12.37 -13.73 -13.27
CA ALA A 42 -13.16 -13.38 -12.09
C ALA A 42 -13.08 -11.89 -11.75
N TYR A 43 -11.92 -11.26 -11.92
CA TYR A 43 -11.78 -9.81 -11.75
C TYR A 43 -12.63 -9.02 -12.77
N CYS A 44 -12.59 -9.41 -14.03
CA CYS A 44 -13.32 -8.73 -15.11
C CYS A 44 -14.82 -9.00 -15.10
N ALA A 45 -15.26 -10.14 -14.55
CA ALA A 45 -16.67 -10.38 -14.25
C ALA A 45 -17.18 -9.54 -13.06
N GLY A 46 -16.29 -8.81 -12.37
CA GLY A 46 -16.60 -7.96 -11.23
C GLY A 46 -17.30 -6.65 -11.58
N ARG A 47 -17.08 -5.62 -10.76
CA ARG A 47 -17.81 -4.34 -10.84
C ARG A 47 -17.69 -3.66 -12.23
N PRO A 48 -18.68 -2.85 -12.64
CA PRO A 48 -18.66 -2.12 -13.91
C PRO A 48 -17.40 -1.29 -14.13
N ASP A 49 -16.82 -0.77 -13.04
CA ASP A 49 -15.61 0.05 -13.01
C ASP A 49 -14.41 -0.67 -13.64
N ASN A 50 -14.36 -2.00 -13.51
CA ASN A 50 -13.29 -2.84 -14.06
C ASN A 50 -13.33 -2.90 -15.60
N ALA A 51 -14.44 -2.53 -16.24
CA ALA A 51 -14.53 -2.50 -17.71
C ALA A 51 -13.59 -1.47 -18.35
N ARG A 52 -13.12 -0.47 -17.58
CA ARG A 52 -12.12 0.50 -18.03
C ARG A 52 -10.69 -0.03 -17.94
N ASP A 53 -10.47 -1.14 -17.25
CA ASP A 53 -9.17 -1.78 -17.16
C ASP A 53 -8.81 -2.43 -18.51
N PRO A 54 -7.66 -2.10 -19.13
CA PRO A 54 -7.23 -2.71 -20.39
C PRO A 54 -7.16 -4.24 -20.37
N GLN A 55 -7.03 -4.87 -19.19
CA GLN A 55 -7.05 -6.32 -19.07
C GLN A 55 -8.44 -6.94 -19.31
N CYS A 56 -9.50 -6.14 -19.17
CA CYS A 56 -10.90 -6.55 -19.33
C CYS A 56 -11.50 -6.13 -20.69
N ALA A 57 -10.72 -5.48 -21.56
CA ALA A 57 -11.19 -5.04 -22.86
C ALA A 57 -11.68 -6.22 -23.72
N PRO A 58 -12.72 -6.03 -24.56
CA PRO A 58 -13.24 -7.09 -25.43
C PRO A 58 -12.13 -7.77 -26.24
N GLY A 59 -12.16 -9.11 -26.30
CA GLY A 59 -11.14 -9.90 -26.98
C GLY A 59 -9.87 -10.18 -26.16
N ARG A 60 -9.68 -9.52 -25.01
CA ARG A 60 -8.62 -9.88 -24.06
C ARG A 60 -9.11 -11.03 -23.18
N ARG A 61 -8.38 -12.15 -23.22
CA ARG A 61 -8.70 -13.37 -22.47
C ARG A 61 -7.52 -13.80 -21.63
N PHE A 62 -7.04 -12.90 -20.78
CA PHE A 62 -5.98 -13.23 -19.84
C PHE A 62 -6.47 -14.25 -18.81
N SER A 63 -5.55 -15.08 -18.36
CA SER A 63 -5.77 -16.06 -17.29
C SER A 63 -5.23 -15.48 -15.99
N PHE A 64 -4.15 -16.04 -15.43
CA PHE A 64 -3.46 -15.41 -14.31
C PHE A 64 -2.67 -14.19 -14.77
N VAL A 65 -2.88 -13.06 -14.09
CA VAL A 65 -2.15 -11.81 -14.27
C VAL A 65 -1.36 -11.51 -12.99
N LEU A 66 -0.13 -11.02 -13.12
CA LEU A 66 0.69 -10.63 -11.98
C LEU A 66 -0.02 -9.53 -11.19
N HIS A 67 -0.40 -9.84 -9.95
CA HIS A 67 -0.95 -8.84 -9.02
C HIS A 67 0.20 -8.12 -8.31
N GLY A 68 1.19 -8.89 -7.85
CA GLY A 68 2.35 -8.32 -7.19
C GLY A 68 3.36 -9.37 -6.74
N LEU A 69 4.58 -8.89 -6.52
CA LEU A 69 5.65 -9.63 -5.86
C LEU A 69 5.95 -8.95 -4.54
N TRP A 70 5.57 -9.59 -3.43
CA TRP A 70 5.56 -8.96 -2.11
C TRP A 70 6.60 -9.61 -1.19
N PRO A 71 7.55 -8.83 -0.64
CA PRO A 71 8.44 -9.34 0.40
C PRO A 71 7.63 -9.60 1.69
N GLN A 72 7.87 -10.74 2.34
CA GLN A 72 7.13 -11.20 3.51
C GLN A 72 8.06 -11.62 4.65
N TYR A 73 7.54 -11.56 5.88
CA TYR A 73 8.18 -12.22 7.02
C TYR A 73 7.56 -13.59 7.27
N ALA A 74 8.38 -14.58 7.63
CA ALA A 74 7.92 -15.91 8.06
C ALA A 74 7.24 -15.86 9.44
N ARG A 75 7.58 -14.85 10.25
CA ARG A 75 6.93 -14.55 11.53
C ARG A 75 6.84 -13.03 11.70
N PRO A 76 5.83 -12.51 12.41
CA PRO A 76 5.70 -11.08 12.59
C PRO A 76 6.94 -10.44 13.24
N VAL A 77 7.42 -9.33 12.68
CA VAL A 77 8.56 -8.55 13.19
C VAL A 77 8.03 -7.22 13.71
N ARG A 78 8.24 -6.93 15.00
CA ARG A 78 7.71 -5.73 15.68
C ARG A 78 6.20 -5.54 15.48
N GLY A 79 5.44 -6.64 15.47
CA GLY A 79 3.99 -6.63 15.26
C GLY A 79 3.54 -6.49 13.79
N ALA A 80 4.46 -6.34 12.84
CA ALA A 80 4.15 -6.28 11.41
C ALA A 80 4.31 -7.65 10.74
N GLY A 81 3.38 -8.03 9.86
CA GLY A 81 3.43 -9.29 9.09
C GLY A 81 4.33 -9.24 7.85
N TRP A 82 4.64 -8.04 7.35
CA TRP A 82 5.48 -7.82 6.17
C TRP A 82 6.12 -6.43 6.20
N PRO A 83 7.27 -6.22 5.54
CA PRO A 83 7.82 -4.90 5.33
C PRO A 83 6.96 -4.11 4.33
N GLN A 84 6.75 -2.83 4.62
CA GLN A 84 6.01 -1.92 3.74
C GLN A 84 6.52 -0.49 3.95
N PHE A 85 6.30 0.36 2.95
CA PHE A 85 6.71 1.77 2.99
C PHE A 85 8.20 1.97 3.33
N CYS A 86 9.06 1.05 2.88
CA CYS A 86 10.49 1.09 3.16
C CYS A 86 11.15 2.29 2.48
N SER A 87 12.09 2.93 3.16
CA SER A 87 12.95 3.93 2.52
C SER A 87 13.82 3.25 1.44
N PRO A 88 14.06 3.92 0.29
CA PRO A 88 15.02 3.42 -0.69
C PRO A 88 16.38 3.19 -0.05
N THR A 89 17.03 2.07 -0.38
CA THR A 89 18.41 1.84 0.03
C THR A 89 19.34 2.81 -0.72
N ALA A 90 20.43 3.24 -0.09
CA ALA A 90 21.39 4.18 -0.70
C ALA A 90 22.02 3.67 -2.03
N ASP A 91 21.90 2.37 -2.31
CA ASP A 91 22.41 1.72 -3.52
C ASP A 91 21.36 1.56 -4.63
N TRP A 92 20.10 1.96 -4.43
CA TRP A 92 19.01 1.75 -5.40
C TRP A 92 19.34 2.34 -6.78
N GLY A 93 19.98 3.52 -6.82
CA GLY A 93 20.42 4.17 -8.08
C GLY A 93 21.73 3.62 -8.66
N ARG A 94 22.47 2.78 -7.93
CA ARG A 94 23.80 2.27 -8.35
C ARG A 94 23.77 0.83 -8.87
N ARG A 95 22.60 0.21 -9.02
CA ARG A 95 22.48 -1.13 -9.61
C ARG A 95 22.70 -1.06 -11.13
N PRO A 96 23.76 -1.70 -11.69
CA PRO A 96 24.16 -1.51 -13.09
C PRO A 96 23.10 -1.94 -14.13
N TRP A 97 22.18 -2.83 -13.73
CA TRP A 97 21.13 -3.37 -14.59
C TRP A 97 19.86 -2.50 -14.60
N TRP A 98 19.57 -1.77 -13.53
CA TRP A 98 18.35 -0.95 -13.43
C TRP A 98 18.46 0.36 -14.21
N SER A 99 19.64 0.98 -14.19
CA SER A 99 19.87 2.27 -14.83
C SER A 99 19.92 2.20 -16.37
N ARG A 100 19.83 1.00 -16.97
CA ARG A 100 19.70 0.82 -18.43
C ARG A 100 18.23 0.71 -18.87
N ALA A 101 17.36 0.16 -18.02
CA ALA A 101 15.95 -0.06 -18.32
C ALA A 101 15.11 1.23 -18.30
N VAL A 102 15.45 2.19 -17.43
CA VAL A 102 14.67 3.44 -17.26
C VAL A 102 15.06 4.54 -18.26
N ARG A 103 16.17 4.38 -18.99
CA ARG A 103 16.68 5.39 -19.95
C ARG A 103 16.25 5.15 -21.39
N THR A 104 15.52 4.08 -21.69
CA THR A 104 15.21 3.65 -23.06
C THR A 104 13.71 3.66 -23.38
N THR A 105 12.90 4.34 -22.57
CA THR A 105 11.46 4.54 -22.81
C THR A 105 11.13 6.02 -22.84
#